data_AF-A0A524RKN4-F1
#
_entry.id   AF-A0A524RKN4-F1
#
_cell.length_a   1.000
_cell.length_b   1.000
_cell.length_c   1.000
_cell.angle_alpha   90.00
_cell.angle_beta   90.00
_cell.angle_gamma   90.00
#
_symmetry.space_group_name_H-M   'P 1'
#
loop_
_entity.id
_entity.type
_entity.pdbx_description
1 polymer ?
#
loop_
_entity_poly.entity_id
_entity_poly.type
_entity_poly.pdbx_seq_one_letter_code
_entity_poly.pdbx_strand_id
1 'polypeptide(L)'
;MSRAAAAASTDATLSALSLSGLADFGFDPAIIEYEINVANSVASLSVNATPSDHNATLSVNGKGVENSSDSAPIALAEGTPTTITVVVTAEDANTEQTYTITVNRVPEDILKLPSDFAFTSETLTLSPAFDPDTMYYKLNADKSLVHVPTIPNRKGVTVEVRANGIPLPKDRMVELERNTPSIITITLTPDFMTSPLSSAVKSTARDQVAAAEDATGNTYTITVLPPWPMVSGTLE
;
A
#
# COMPACT_ATOMS: atom_id res chain seq x y z
N MET A 1 62.76 -7.35 7.73
CA MET A 1 61.51 -8.10 7.99
C MET A 1 60.44 -7.51 7.10
N SER A 2 60.00 -8.24 6.07
CA SER A 2 58.85 -7.83 5.25
C SER A 2 57.61 -8.16 6.07
N ARG A 3 56.85 -7.13 6.48
CA ARG A 3 55.55 -7.34 7.12
C ARG A 3 54.60 -7.78 5.99
N ALA A 4 54.09 -9.01 6.05
CA ALA A 4 53.05 -9.43 5.12
C ALA A 4 51.90 -8.41 5.20
N ALA A 5 51.53 -7.82 4.06
CA ALA A 5 50.30 -7.06 3.97
C ALA A 5 49.15 -8.01 4.32
N ALA A 6 48.24 -7.59 5.21
CA ALA A 6 47.00 -8.32 5.41
C ALA A 6 46.25 -8.36 4.07
N ALA A 7 45.62 -9.49 3.74
CA ALA A 7 44.79 -9.57 2.55
C ALA A 7 43.59 -8.62 2.71
N ALA A 8 43.25 -7.90 1.62
CA ALA A 8 42.05 -7.08 1.59
C ALA A 8 40.80 -7.95 1.79
N SER A 9 39.87 -7.45 2.59
CA SER A 9 38.60 -8.10 2.88
C SER A 9 37.69 -8.18 1.65
N THR A 10 36.94 -9.28 1.57
CA THR A 10 35.94 -9.53 0.51
C THR A 10 34.51 -9.34 1.04
N ASP A 11 34.32 -8.77 2.24
CA ASP A 11 33.00 -8.57 2.82
C ASP A 11 32.32 -7.34 2.21
N ALA A 12 31.39 -7.58 1.29
CA ALA A 12 30.54 -6.57 0.68
C ALA A 12 29.15 -6.48 1.34
N THR A 13 28.93 -7.01 2.54
CA THR A 13 27.60 -6.97 3.17
C THR A 13 27.35 -5.64 3.88
N LEU A 14 26.08 -5.31 4.13
CA LEU A 14 25.67 -4.23 5.03
C LEU A 14 25.39 -4.78 6.44
N SER A 15 25.76 -4.05 7.48
CA SER A 15 25.35 -4.34 8.87
C SER A 15 24.10 -3.55 9.28
N ALA A 16 23.82 -2.45 8.60
CA ALA A 16 22.60 -1.67 8.79
C ALA A 16 22.16 -0.97 7.49
N LEU A 17 20.85 -0.81 7.32
CA LEU A 17 20.23 -0.03 6.25
C LEU A 17 18.96 0.61 6.81
N SER A 18 18.80 1.91 6.60
CA SER A 18 17.64 2.68 7.02
C SER A 18 17.27 3.73 5.98
N LEU A 19 16.00 4.16 6.00
CA LEU A 19 15.44 5.13 5.07
C LEU A 19 14.79 6.26 5.85
N SER A 20 15.05 7.51 5.48
CA SER A 20 14.38 8.63 6.15
C SER A 20 12.87 8.54 5.97
N GLY A 21 12.09 8.76 7.02
CA GLY A 21 10.63 8.67 6.98
C GLY A 21 10.08 7.26 7.16
N LEU A 22 10.93 6.23 7.29
CA LEU A 22 10.54 4.89 7.72
C LEU A 22 11.42 4.46 8.89
N ALA A 23 10.86 4.48 10.11
CA ALA A 23 11.61 4.02 11.26
C ALA A 23 11.64 2.48 11.24
N ASP A 24 12.83 1.90 11.12
CA ASP A 24 13.06 0.45 11.24
C ASP A 24 12.16 -0.39 10.31
N PHE A 25 12.46 -0.38 9.01
CA PHE A 25 11.82 -1.28 8.06
C PHE A 25 12.33 -2.74 8.17
N GLY A 26 13.11 -3.07 9.21
CA GLY A 26 13.50 -4.44 9.51
C GLY A 26 14.53 -5.04 8.57
N PHE A 27 15.63 -4.31 8.36
CA PHE A 27 16.73 -4.75 7.52
C PHE A 27 17.31 -6.09 7.97
N ASP A 28 17.41 -7.03 7.04
CA ASP A 28 18.14 -8.29 7.16
C ASP A 28 19.27 -8.30 6.12
N PRO A 29 20.54 -8.43 6.54
CA PRO A 29 21.68 -8.43 5.62
C PRO A 29 21.67 -9.55 4.57
N ALA A 30 20.92 -10.64 4.81
CA ALA A 30 20.74 -11.73 3.86
C ALA A 30 19.67 -11.44 2.79
N ILE A 31 18.84 -10.42 2.98
CA ILE A 31 17.81 -10.00 2.02
C ILE A 31 18.36 -8.86 1.18
N ILE A 32 18.43 -9.09 -0.13
CA ILE A 32 18.99 -8.15 -1.11
C ILE A 32 17.93 -7.44 -1.94
N GLU A 33 16.67 -7.84 -1.80
CA GLU A 33 15.52 -7.23 -2.49
C GLU A 33 14.46 -6.86 -1.47
N TYR A 34 14.17 -5.56 -1.41
CA TYR A 34 13.11 -4.98 -0.61
C TYR A 34 12.11 -4.33 -1.52
N GLU A 35 10.84 -4.56 -1.26
CA GLU A 35 9.76 -3.71 -1.74
C GLU A 35 9.19 -2.99 -0.53
N ILE A 36 8.88 -1.70 -0.64
CA ILE A 36 8.28 -0.90 0.43
C ILE A 36 7.20 -0.01 -0.16
N ASN A 37 6.12 0.20 0.59
CA ASN A 37 5.12 1.22 0.25
C ASN A 37 5.28 2.39 1.21
N VAL A 38 5.09 3.61 0.72
CA VAL A 38 5.12 4.83 1.53
C VAL A 38 3.86 5.65 1.32
N ALA A 39 3.47 6.38 2.35
CA ALA A 39 2.36 7.34 2.34
C ALA A 39 2.53 8.36 1.20
N ASN A 40 1.42 8.93 0.72
CA ASN A 40 1.48 9.94 -0.34
C ASN A 40 2.30 11.16 0.11
N SER A 41 2.29 11.48 1.39
CA SER A 41 3.05 12.57 2.00
C SER A 41 4.58 12.43 1.91
N VAL A 42 5.09 11.20 1.70
CA VAL A 42 6.54 10.95 1.56
C VAL A 42 6.96 11.19 0.11
N ALA A 43 7.21 12.46 -0.24
CA ALA A 43 7.63 12.84 -1.59
C ALA A 43 9.09 12.50 -1.92
N SER A 44 9.92 12.28 -0.90
CA SER A 44 11.33 11.91 -1.05
C SER A 44 11.84 11.18 0.18
N LEU A 45 12.92 10.41 0.02
CA LEU A 45 13.67 9.81 1.13
C LEU A 45 15.19 9.86 0.90
N SER A 46 15.98 9.78 1.97
CA SER A 46 17.41 9.49 1.95
C SER A 46 17.65 8.04 2.38
N VAL A 47 18.76 7.48 1.92
CA VAL A 47 19.26 6.16 2.33
C VAL A 47 20.43 6.35 3.27
N ASN A 48 20.41 5.67 4.41
CA ASN A 48 21.56 5.56 5.30
C ASN A 48 21.95 4.09 5.43
N ALA A 49 23.17 3.75 5.04
CA ALA A 49 23.66 2.38 5.00
C ALA A 49 25.02 2.29 5.70
N THR A 50 25.26 1.19 6.40
CA THR A 50 26.52 0.91 7.08
C THR A 50 27.07 -0.42 6.58
N PRO A 51 28.24 -0.45 5.92
CA PRO A 51 28.88 -1.71 5.55
C PRO A 51 29.25 -2.54 6.78
N SER A 52 29.32 -3.85 6.63
CA SER A 52 29.84 -4.76 7.67
C SER A 52 31.35 -4.57 7.85
N ASP A 53 32.07 -4.33 6.74
CA ASP A 53 33.47 -3.96 6.76
C ASP A 53 33.64 -2.44 6.62
N HIS A 54 34.26 -1.82 7.63
CA HIS A 54 34.57 -0.40 7.65
C HIS A 54 35.42 0.11 6.48
N ASN A 55 36.19 -0.75 5.81
CA ASN A 55 37.02 -0.40 4.65
C ASN A 55 36.27 -0.52 3.32
N ALA A 56 35.05 -1.05 3.32
CA ALA A 56 34.19 -1.09 2.14
C ALA A 56 33.67 0.32 1.79
N THR A 57 33.29 0.49 0.53
CA THR A 57 32.73 1.74 0.00
C THR A 57 31.28 1.55 -0.41
N LEU A 58 30.52 2.65 -0.41
CA LEU A 58 29.11 2.67 -0.72
C LEU A 58 28.79 3.56 -1.90
N SER A 59 27.82 3.13 -2.72
CA SER A 59 27.10 4.01 -3.62
C SER A 59 25.60 3.79 -3.55
N VAL A 60 24.85 4.88 -3.68
CA VAL A 60 23.38 4.88 -3.77
C VAL A 60 22.99 5.46 -5.13
N ASN A 61 22.27 4.69 -5.95
CA ASN A 61 21.95 5.04 -7.33
C ASN A 61 23.19 5.46 -8.15
N GLY A 62 24.31 4.76 -7.93
CA GLY A 62 25.59 5.03 -8.60
C GLY A 62 26.33 6.29 -8.12
N LYS A 63 25.84 6.97 -7.07
CA LYS A 63 26.54 8.10 -6.44
C LYS A 63 27.22 7.63 -5.16
N GLY A 64 28.51 7.91 -4.99
CA GLY A 64 29.23 7.58 -3.75
C GLY A 64 28.60 8.25 -2.53
N VAL A 65 28.49 7.52 -1.43
CA VAL A 65 27.98 7.99 -0.14
C VAL A 65 28.97 7.60 0.95
N GLU A 66 29.15 8.47 1.94
CA GLU A 66 29.98 8.15 3.11
C GLU A 66 29.31 7.06 3.97
N ASN A 67 30.12 6.18 4.56
CA ASN A 67 29.62 5.11 5.42
C ASN A 67 28.78 5.69 6.58
N SER A 68 27.62 5.08 6.83
CA SER A 68 26.67 5.49 7.88
C SER A 68 26.16 6.93 7.76
N SER A 69 26.22 7.52 6.56
CA SER A 69 25.70 8.85 6.27
C SER A 69 24.54 8.80 5.29
N ASP A 70 23.70 9.83 5.35
CA ASP A 70 22.54 9.95 4.46
C ASP A 70 22.98 10.24 3.02
N SER A 71 22.37 9.55 2.07
CA SER A 71 22.44 9.93 0.67
C SER A 71 21.75 11.27 0.42
N ALA A 72 21.98 11.85 -0.76
CA ALA A 72 21.12 12.91 -1.25
C ALA A 72 19.64 12.44 -1.31
N PRO A 73 18.65 13.31 -1.09
CA PRO A 73 17.24 12.96 -1.21
C PRO A 73 16.90 12.40 -2.59
N ILE A 74 16.17 11.29 -2.59
CA ILE A 74 15.67 10.59 -3.78
C ILE A 74 14.18 10.90 -3.88
N ALA A 75 13.79 11.58 -4.97
CA ALA A 75 12.40 11.91 -5.23
C ALA A 75 11.60 10.65 -5.61
N LEU A 76 10.38 10.56 -5.09
CA LEU A 76 9.48 9.43 -5.30
C LEU A 76 8.29 9.84 -6.18
N ALA A 77 8.07 9.09 -7.26
CA ALA A 77 6.94 9.29 -8.15
C ALA A 77 5.67 8.66 -7.57
N GLU A 78 4.55 9.39 -7.63
CA GLU A 78 3.26 8.86 -7.19
C GLU A 78 2.74 7.79 -8.14
N GLY A 79 2.18 6.71 -7.59
CA GLY A 79 1.56 5.63 -8.37
C GLY A 79 2.51 4.79 -9.22
N THR A 80 3.81 5.10 -9.25
CA THR A 80 4.83 4.35 -9.98
C THR A 80 5.97 3.93 -9.05
N PRO A 81 6.44 2.67 -9.10
CA PRO A 81 7.57 2.23 -8.29
C PRO A 81 8.85 3.02 -8.60
N THR A 82 9.57 3.43 -7.57
CA THR A 82 10.89 4.03 -7.65
C THR A 82 11.92 3.01 -7.17
N THR A 83 12.81 2.56 -8.05
CA THR A 83 13.90 1.63 -7.68
C THR A 83 15.12 2.40 -7.20
N ILE A 84 15.66 1.97 -6.07
CA ILE A 84 16.87 2.49 -5.45
C ILE A 84 17.87 1.35 -5.32
N THR A 85 19.09 1.55 -5.80
CA THR A 85 20.18 0.59 -5.66
C THR A 85 21.19 1.08 -4.64
N VAL A 86 21.57 0.20 -3.72
CA VAL A 86 22.67 0.41 -2.77
C VAL A 86 23.74 -0.62 -3.09
N VAL A 87 24.88 -0.17 -3.59
CA VAL A 87 26.00 -1.03 -3.94
C VAL A 87 27.07 -0.87 -2.88
N VAL A 88 27.48 -1.99 -2.30
CA VAL A 88 28.64 -2.10 -1.42
C VAL A 88 29.77 -2.72 -2.22
N THR A 89 30.92 -2.06 -2.26
CA THR A 89 32.15 -2.61 -2.86
C THR A 89 33.13 -2.87 -1.72
N ALA A 90 33.56 -4.13 -1.55
CA ALA A 90 34.46 -4.55 -0.48
C ALA A 90 35.84 -3.90 -0.60
N GLU A 91 36.68 -4.04 0.45
CA GLU A 91 38.04 -3.52 0.48
C GLU A 91 38.91 -4.05 -0.67
N ASP A 92 38.65 -5.28 -1.14
CA ASP A 92 39.35 -5.88 -2.28
C ASP A 92 39.07 -5.21 -3.63
N ALA A 93 38.10 -4.28 -3.69
CA ALA A 93 37.62 -3.56 -4.87
C ALA A 93 37.10 -4.46 -6.02
N ASN A 94 36.88 -5.76 -5.77
CA ASN A 94 36.44 -6.75 -6.76
C ASN A 94 35.13 -7.42 -6.34
N THR A 95 34.86 -7.51 -5.04
CA THR A 95 33.65 -8.11 -4.50
C THR A 95 32.60 -7.03 -4.28
N GLU A 96 31.42 -7.21 -4.88
CA GLU A 96 30.30 -6.28 -4.75
C GLU A 96 29.02 -7.01 -4.31
N GLN A 97 28.20 -6.34 -3.51
CA GLN A 97 26.84 -6.74 -3.20
C GLN A 97 25.90 -5.58 -3.49
N THR A 98 24.81 -5.87 -4.21
CA THR A 98 23.76 -4.89 -4.47
C THR A 98 22.54 -5.22 -3.63
N TYR A 99 22.03 -4.22 -2.91
CA TYR A 99 20.72 -4.22 -2.27
C TYR A 99 19.77 -3.34 -3.09
N THR A 100 18.63 -3.91 -3.49
CA THR A 100 17.63 -3.23 -4.32
C THR A 100 16.40 -2.93 -3.47
N ILE A 101 16.00 -1.67 -3.44
CA ILE A 101 14.83 -1.19 -2.70
C ILE A 101 13.84 -0.60 -3.72
N THR A 102 12.68 -1.22 -3.84
CA THR A 102 11.58 -0.74 -4.67
C THR A 102 10.59 0.01 -3.80
N VAL A 103 10.47 1.31 -4.00
CA VAL A 103 9.63 2.20 -3.21
C VAL A 103 8.38 2.57 -3.99
N ASN A 104 7.20 2.20 -3.50
CA ASN A 104 5.93 2.56 -4.08
C ASN A 104 5.31 3.71 -3.27
N ARG A 105 5.31 4.92 -3.81
CA ARG A 105 4.58 6.04 -3.22
C ARG A 105 3.12 5.97 -3.62
N VAL A 106 2.26 5.86 -2.63
CA VAL A 106 0.81 5.72 -2.82
C VAL A 106 0.23 7.01 -3.43
N PRO A 107 -0.62 6.94 -4.48
CA PRO A 107 -1.33 8.11 -4.99
C PRO A 107 -2.48 8.51 -4.05
N GLU A 108 -2.79 9.81 -3.99
CA GLU A 108 -3.83 10.36 -3.10
C GLU A 108 -5.21 9.70 -3.30
N ASP A 109 -5.57 9.35 -4.53
CA ASP A 109 -6.85 8.74 -4.88
C ASP A 109 -6.86 7.20 -4.77
N ILE A 110 -5.82 6.56 -4.21
CA ILE A 110 -5.75 5.09 -4.17
C ILE A 110 -6.95 4.46 -3.45
N LEU A 111 -7.49 5.17 -2.44
CA LEU A 111 -8.63 4.74 -1.64
C LEU A 111 -9.97 5.24 -2.17
N LYS A 112 -10.00 5.84 -3.36
CA LYS A 112 -11.25 6.27 -3.99
C LYS A 112 -11.74 5.26 -5.01
N LEU A 113 -13.05 5.01 -5.08
CA LEU A 113 -13.60 4.22 -6.17
C LEU A 113 -13.29 4.88 -7.54
N PRO A 114 -13.11 4.09 -8.61
CA PRO A 114 -12.90 4.63 -9.96
C PRO A 114 -13.99 5.64 -10.34
N SER A 115 -13.66 6.71 -11.07
CA SER A 115 -14.64 7.73 -11.49
C SER A 115 -15.76 7.18 -12.38
N ASP A 116 -15.52 6.03 -13.03
CA ASP A 116 -16.48 5.30 -13.85
C ASP A 116 -17.23 4.21 -13.07
N PHE A 117 -17.13 4.17 -11.73
CA PHE A 117 -17.89 3.25 -10.90
C PHE A 117 -19.40 3.50 -11.07
N ALA A 118 -20.09 2.52 -11.65
CA ALA A 118 -21.52 2.57 -11.89
C ALA A 118 -22.14 1.17 -11.82
N PHE A 119 -23.39 1.10 -11.36
CA PHE A 119 -24.20 -0.11 -11.45
C PHE A 119 -24.60 -0.34 -12.92
N THR A 120 -24.45 -1.57 -13.41
CA THR A 120 -24.60 -1.91 -14.84
C THR A 120 -26.07 -2.09 -15.28
N SER A 121 -26.95 -1.16 -14.89
CA SER A 121 -28.36 -1.11 -15.35
C SER A 121 -28.76 0.33 -15.65
N GLU A 122 -29.42 0.56 -16.78
CA GLU A 122 -29.85 1.90 -17.24
C GLU A 122 -30.82 2.58 -16.26
N THR A 123 -31.46 1.82 -15.37
CA THR A 123 -32.44 2.28 -14.39
C THR A 123 -31.85 2.51 -12.99
N LEU A 124 -30.68 1.94 -12.70
CA LEU A 124 -30.03 1.99 -11.39
C LEU A 124 -29.10 3.20 -11.31
N THR A 125 -29.60 4.28 -10.70
CA THR A 125 -28.81 5.50 -10.49
C THR A 125 -28.55 5.73 -9.02
N LEU A 126 -27.30 6.09 -8.70
CA LEU A 126 -26.94 6.56 -7.37
C LEU A 126 -27.49 7.98 -7.16
N SER A 127 -27.95 8.26 -5.94
CA SER A 127 -28.33 9.59 -5.49
C SER A 127 -27.54 9.95 -4.22
N PRO A 128 -26.71 11.02 -4.24
CA PRO A 128 -26.42 11.90 -5.37
C PRO A 128 -25.74 11.17 -6.54
N ALA A 129 -25.60 11.85 -7.69
CA ALA A 129 -24.78 11.33 -8.79
C ALA A 129 -23.38 10.97 -8.25
N PHE A 130 -22.81 9.89 -8.77
CA PHE A 130 -21.55 9.36 -8.22
C PHE A 130 -20.42 10.39 -8.31
N ASP A 131 -19.78 10.62 -7.17
CA ASP A 131 -18.59 11.46 -6.99
C ASP A 131 -17.64 10.71 -6.03
N PRO A 132 -16.38 10.46 -6.42
CA PRO A 132 -15.46 9.67 -5.60
C PRO A 132 -15.20 10.24 -4.19
N ASP A 133 -15.49 11.53 -3.94
CA ASP A 133 -15.35 12.16 -2.62
C ASP A 133 -16.62 12.05 -1.76
N THR A 134 -17.73 11.57 -2.34
CA THR A 134 -18.98 11.31 -1.61
C THR A 134 -19.03 9.88 -1.07
N MET A 135 -19.16 9.73 0.25
CA MET A 135 -19.14 8.43 0.94
C MET A 135 -20.52 7.79 1.15
N TYR A 136 -21.61 8.53 0.95
CA TYR A 136 -22.98 8.08 1.25
C TYR A 136 -23.90 8.24 0.06
N TYR A 137 -24.52 7.14 -0.35
CA TYR A 137 -25.44 7.10 -1.49
C TYR A 137 -26.72 6.37 -1.16
N LYS A 138 -27.76 6.70 -1.93
CA LYS A 138 -28.97 5.91 -2.07
C LYS A 138 -29.03 5.30 -3.46
N LEU A 139 -29.52 4.06 -3.54
CA LEU A 139 -29.79 3.36 -4.78
C LEU A 139 -31.24 2.86 -4.74
N ASN A 140 -32.07 3.28 -5.69
CA ASN A 140 -33.41 2.72 -5.84
C ASN A 140 -33.33 1.50 -6.74
N ALA A 141 -33.53 0.31 -6.17
CA ALA A 141 -33.49 -0.91 -6.95
C ALA A 141 -34.77 -1.05 -7.81
N ASP A 142 -34.60 -1.48 -9.05
CA ASP A 142 -35.69 -1.82 -9.96
C ASP A 142 -36.12 -3.30 -9.85
N LYS A 143 -35.27 -4.14 -9.26
CA LYS A 143 -35.43 -5.58 -9.09
C LYS A 143 -35.10 -6.00 -7.66
N SER A 144 -35.50 -7.22 -7.31
CA SER A 144 -35.15 -7.84 -6.02
C SER A 144 -33.69 -8.29 -5.94
N LEU A 145 -32.95 -8.28 -7.05
CA LEU A 145 -31.54 -8.66 -7.12
C LEU A 145 -30.73 -7.47 -7.63
N VAL A 146 -29.69 -7.12 -6.88
CA VAL A 146 -28.73 -6.08 -7.25
C VAL A 146 -27.35 -6.71 -7.38
N HIS A 147 -26.73 -6.53 -8.54
CA HIS A 147 -25.35 -6.92 -8.78
C HIS A 147 -24.42 -5.75 -8.45
N VAL A 148 -23.53 -5.93 -7.47
CA VAL A 148 -22.55 -4.90 -7.12
C VAL A 148 -21.41 -4.92 -8.14
N PRO A 149 -21.05 -3.77 -8.76
CA PRO A 149 -19.98 -3.71 -9.76
C PRO A 149 -18.68 -4.32 -9.26
N THR A 150 -17.93 -4.91 -10.19
CA THR A 150 -16.57 -5.34 -9.91
C THR A 150 -15.71 -4.08 -9.72
N ILE A 151 -14.91 -4.08 -8.66
CA ILE A 151 -13.94 -3.02 -8.39
C ILE A 151 -12.59 -3.57 -8.83
N PRO A 152 -11.85 -2.88 -9.72
CA PRO A 152 -10.54 -3.34 -10.16
C PRO A 152 -9.61 -3.57 -8.97
N ASN A 153 -8.90 -4.70 -8.97
CA ASN A 153 -7.83 -4.92 -8.00
C ASN A 153 -6.74 -3.86 -8.20
N ARG A 154 -6.36 -3.18 -7.13
CA ARG A 154 -5.26 -2.22 -7.12
C ARG A 154 -4.16 -2.75 -6.22
N LYS A 155 -2.92 -2.74 -6.70
CA LYS A 155 -1.77 -3.18 -5.90
C LYS A 155 -1.68 -2.29 -4.66
N GLY A 156 -1.55 -2.90 -3.48
CA GLY A 156 -1.49 -2.18 -2.21
C GLY A 156 -2.84 -1.70 -1.66
N VAL A 157 -3.98 -2.19 -2.18
CA VAL A 157 -5.32 -1.93 -1.61
C VAL A 157 -6.09 -3.25 -1.48
N THR A 158 -6.56 -3.52 -0.27
CA THR A 158 -7.61 -4.51 -0.02
C THR A 158 -8.96 -3.87 -0.24
N VAL A 159 -9.80 -4.49 -1.08
CA VAL A 159 -11.19 -4.08 -1.29
C VAL A 159 -12.10 -5.11 -0.64
N GLU A 160 -12.83 -4.67 0.38
CA GLU A 160 -13.85 -5.47 1.04
C GLU A 160 -15.24 -4.96 0.66
N VAL A 161 -16.12 -5.86 0.21
CA VAL A 161 -17.51 -5.53 -0.11
C VAL A 161 -18.42 -6.35 0.77
N ARG A 162 -19.32 -5.71 1.50
CA ARG A 162 -20.30 -6.36 2.37
C ARG A 162 -21.72 -5.90 2.02
N ALA A 163 -22.69 -6.78 2.25
CA ALA A 163 -24.10 -6.43 2.31
C ALA A 163 -24.63 -6.73 3.71
N ASN A 164 -25.24 -5.73 4.35
CA ASN A 164 -25.75 -5.82 5.72
C ASN A 164 -24.70 -6.32 6.72
N GLY A 165 -23.43 -5.95 6.51
CA GLY A 165 -22.31 -6.37 7.33
C GLY A 165 -21.72 -7.75 6.99
N ILE A 166 -22.28 -8.48 6.03
CA ILE A 166 -21.80 -9.81 5.61
C ILE A 166 -20.95 -9.66 4.33
N PRO A 167 -19.71 -10.20 4.28
CA PRO A 167 -18.89 -10.21 3.07
C PRO A 167 -19.61 -10.83 1.89
N LEU A 168 -19.57 -10.15 0.73
CA LEU A 168 -20.23 -10.65 -0.47
C LEU A 168 -19.44 -11.80 -1.11
N PRO A 169 -20.15 -12.80 -1.67
CA PRO A 169 -19.55 -13.80 -2.54
C PRO A 169 -18.97 -13.18 -3.83
N LYS A 170 -18.16 -13.95 -4.56
CA LYS A 170 -17.43 -13.46 -5.75
C LYS A 170 -18.34 -12.97 -6.88
N ASP A 171 -19.56 -13.49 -6.96
CA ASP A 171 -20.59 -13.05 -7.91
C ASP A 171 -21.27 -11.74 -7.50
N ARG A 172 -20.98 -11.21 -6.30
CA ARG A 172 -21.40 -9.89 -5.82
C ARG A 172 -22.91 -9.62 -5.94
N MET A 173 -23.73 -10.66 -5.79
CA MET A 173 -25.18 -10.55 -5.83
C MET A 173 -25.75 -10.26 -4.44
N VAL A 174 -26.71 -9.31 -4.39
CA VAL A 174 -27.48 -8.97 -3.19
C VAL A 174 -28.95 -9.21 -3.47
N GLU A 175 -29.56 -10.10 -2.71
CA GLU A 175 -31.02 -10.29 -2.70
C GLU A 175 -31.65 -9.33 -1.68
N LEU A 176 -32.64 -8.55 -2.13
CA LEU A 176 -33.29 -7.53 -1.33
C LEU A 176 -34.50 -8.10 -0.61
N GLU A 177 -34.60 -7.79 0.68
CA GLU A 177 -35.75 -8.13 1.50
C GLU A 177 -36.90 -7.13 1.33
N ARG A 178 -38.13 -7.59 1.54
CA ARG A 178 -39.30 -6.70 1.52
C ARG A 178 -39.24 -5.74 2.71
N ASN A 179 -39.59 -4.48 2.46
CA ASN A 179 -39.73 -3.42 3.46
C ASN A 179 -38.47 -3.04 4.26
N THR A 180 -37.31 -3.60 3.91
CA THR A 180 -36.06 -3.32 4.62
C THR A 180 -35.01 -2.86 3.61
N PRO A 181 -34.44 -1.65 3.77
CA PRO A 181 -33.28 -1.24 3.00
C PRO A 181 -32.11 -2.18 3.23
N SER A 182 -31.36 -2.49 2.18
CA SER A 182 -30.07 -3.18 2.31
C SER A 182 -28.95 -2.15 2.34
N ILE A 183 -27.90 -2.42 3.10
CA ILE A 183 -26.71 -1.57 3.18
C ILE A 183 -25.56 -2.29 2.51
N ILE A 184 -25.08 -1.75 1.40
CA ILE A 184 -23.83 -2.20 0.78
C ILE A 184 -22.72 -1.29 1.29
N THR A 185 -21.66 -1.88 1.84
CA THR A 185 -20.44 -1.16 2.18
C THR A 185 -19.31 -1.65 1.29
N ILE A 186 -18.58 -0.71 0.69
CA ILE A 186 -17.34 -0.96 -0.03
C ILE A 186 -16.24 -0.25 0.75
N THR A 187 -15.38 -1.02 1.38
CA THR A 187 -14.24 -0.52 2.15
C THR A 187 -12.96 -0.76 1.36
N LEU A 188 -12.24 0.33 1.08
CA LEU A 188 -10.91 0.31 0.51
C LEU A 188 -9.92 0.57 1.64
N THR A 189 -9.16 -0.46 1.99
CA THR A 189 -8.12 -0.37 3.01
C THR A 189 -6.78 -0.48 2.31
N PRO A 190 -5.83 0.40 2.56
CA PRO A 190 -4.50 0.18 2.05
C PRO A 190 -3.93 -1.13 2.63
N ASP A 191 -3.38 -1.97 1.76
CA ASP A 191 -2.64 -3.16 2.14
C ASP A 191 -1.16 -2.88 2.01
N PHE A 192 -0.57 -2.36 3.09
CA PHE A 192 0.82 -1.91 3.13
C PHE A 192 1.85 -3.06 3.18
N MET A 193 1.45 -4.30 2.94
CA MET A 193 2.32 -5.46 3.05
C MET A 193 3.18 -5.64 1.80
N THR A 194 4.50 -5.53 1.96
CA THR A 194 5.47 -5.95 0.95
C THR A 194 6.28 -7.17 1.42
N SER A 195 6.63 -8.00 0.45
CA SER A 195 7.46 -9.18 0.58
C SER A 195 8.94 -8.81 0.35
N PRO A 196 9.93 -9.54 0.91
CA PRO A 196 9.83 -10.53 1.98
C PRO A 196 10.26 -9.89 3.32
N LEU A 197 9.41 -9.08 3.94
CA LEU A 197 9.66 -8.63 5.32
C LEU A 197 9.31 -9.76 6.30
N SER A 198 10.14 -9.98 7.34
CA SER A 198 9.88 -11.00 8.36
C SER A 198 8.57 -10.71 9.13
N SER A 199 7.98 -11.72 9.78
CA SER A 199 6.69 -11.57 10.50
C SER A 199 6.71 -10.50 11.61
N ALA A 200 7.87 -10.23 12.21
CA ALA A 200 8.04 -9.16 13.20
C ALA A 200 8.01 -7.76 12.56
N VAL A 201 8.62 -7.63 11.38
CA VAL A 201 8.69 -6.39 10.59
C VAL A 201 7.33 -6.04 9.99
N LYS A 202 6.55 -7.05 9.60
CA LYS A 202 5.15 -6.90 9.19
C LYS A 202 4.25 -6.31 10.27
N SER A 203 4.59 -6.46 11.56
CA SER A 203 3.84 -5.87 12.67
C SER A 203 4.22 -4.40 12.87
N THR A 204 5.51 -4.07 12.88
CA THR A 204 5.98 -2.69 13.07
C THR A 204 5.69 -1.78 11.88
N ALA A 205 5.81 -2.30 10.65
CA ALA A 205 5.41 -1.57 9.43
C ALA A 205 3.90 -1.31 9.39
N ARG A 206 3.09 -2.26 9.91
CA ARG A 206 1.64 -2.06 10.08
C ARG A 206 1.36 -0.92 11.06
N ASP A 207 2.05 -0.89 12.20
CA ASP A 207 1.83 0.13 13.24
C ASP A 207 2.32 1.53 12.84
N GLN A 208 3.38 1.64 12.02
CA GLN A 208 3.87 2.94 11.54
C GLN A 208 3.07 3.52 10.39
N VAL A 209 2.58 2.70 9.47
CA VAL A 209 1.70 3.20 8.41
C VAL A 209 0.30 3.50 8.92
N ALA A 210 -0.18 2.75 9.93
CA ALA A 210 -1.39 3.09 10.67
C ALA A 210 -1.27 4.41 11.48
N ALA A 211 -0.05 4.88 11.76
CA ALA A 211 0.21 6.13 12.49
C ALA A 211 0.49 7.34 11.57
N ALA A 212 0.82 7.12 10.29
CA ALA A 212 1.27 8.18 9.38
C ALA A 212 0.15 8.80 8.52
N GLU A 213 -0.99 8.14 8.39
CA GLU A 213 -2.19 8.69 7.76
C GLU A 213 -3.40 8.25 8.59
N ASP A 214 -4.52 8.98 8.49
CA ASP A 214 -5.85 8.60 8.97
C ASP A 214 -6.34 7.32 8.24
N ALA A 215 -5.56 6.24 8.34
CA ALA A 215 -5.56 5.02 7.54
C ALA A 215 -6.71 4.08 7.90
N THR A 216 -7.86 4.65 8.25
CA THR A 216 -9.09 3.93 8.57
C THR A 216 -9.76 3.30 7.34
N GLY A 217 -9.22 3.58 6.15
CA GLY A 217 -9.79 3.18 4.87
C GLY A 217 -10.99 4.06 4.49
N ASN A 218 -11.27 4.17 3.20
CA ASN A 218 -12.49 4.82 2.74
C ASN A 218 -13.61 3.80 2.65
N THR A 219 -14.76 4.11 3.24
CA THR A 219 -15.95 3.26 3.16
C THR A 219 -17.08 3.98 2.46
N TYR A 220 -17.42 3.52 1.26
CA TYR A 220 -18.60 3.93 0.54
C TYR A 220 -19.80 3.14 1.04
N THR A 221 -20.82 3.84 1.52
CA THR A 221 -22.07 3.27 2.03
C THR A 221 -23.19 3.55 1.05
N ILE A 222 -23.80 2.49 0.51
CA ILE A 222 -24.91 2.58 -0.43
C ILE A 222 -26.13 1.95 0.24
N THR A 223 -27.10 2.79 0.58
CA THR A 223 -28.42 2.33 1.04
C THR A 223 -29.28 1.99 -0.16
N VAL A 224 -29.57 0.70 -0.33
CA VAL A 224 -30.41 0.18 -1.40
C VAL A 224 -31.85 0.11 -0.94
N LEU A 225 -32.72 0.89 -1.57
CA LEU A 225 -34.16 0.82 -1.34
C LEU A 225 -34.77 -0.25 -2.26
N PRO A 226 -35.57 -1.20 -1.73
CA PRO A 226 -36.21 -2.22 -2.55
C PRO A 226 -37.24 -1.61 -3.51
N PRO A 227 -37.58 -2.28 -4.62
CA PRO A 227 -38.57 -1.80 -5.60
C PRO A 227 -40.01 -1.74 -5.05
N TRP A 228 -40.27 -2.37 -3.90
CA TRP A 228 -41.59 -2.42 -3.27
C TRP A 228 -41.76 -1.31 -2.23
N PRO A 229 -42.99 -0.80 -2.01
CA PRO A 229 -43.25 0.24 -1.02
C PRO A 229 -42.84 -0.21 0.38
N MET A 230 -42.06 0.62 1.08
CA MET A 230 -41.77 0.42 2.50
C MET A 230 -43.06 0.67 3.28
N VAL A 231 -43.61 -0.36 3.91
CA VAL A 231 -44.81 -0.20 4.76
C VAL A 231 -44.42 0.67 5.96
N SER A 232 -44.92 1.90 6.02
CA SER A 232 -44.84 2.71 7.25
C SER A 232 -45.71 2.03 8.30
N GLY A 233 -45.08 1.51 9.35
CA GLY A 233 -45.80 1.05 10.53
C GLY A 233 -46.51 2.23 11.18
N THR A 234 -47.77 2.45 10.80
CA THR A 234 -48.76 3.09 11.65
C THR A 234 -49.85 2.06 11.82
N LEU A 235 -49.90 1.43 12.98
CA LEU A 235 -51.14 0.86 13.49
C LEU A 235 -51.23 1.30 14.95
N GLU A 236 -52.02 2.37 15.11
CA GLU A 236 -52.79 2.70 16.31
C GLU A 236 -53.61 1.49 16.81
#